data_AF-A0A378R2L4-F1
#
_entry.id   AF-A0A378R2L4-F1
#
_cell.length_a   1.000
_cell.length_b   1.000
_cell.length_c   1.000
_cell.angle_alpha   90.00
_cell.angle_beta   90.00
_cell.angle_gamma   90.00
#
_symmetry.space_group_name_H-M   'P 1'
#
loop_
_entity.id
_entity.type
_entity.pdbx_description
1 polymer ?
#
loop_
_entity_poly.entity_id
_entity_poly.type
_entity_poly.pdbx_seq_one_letter_code
_entity_poly.pdbx_strand_id
1 'polypeptide(L)'
;MTMQLFPFLDIFAAISLAPFLVNAPLRYMVLVGIVATYLTVMPFIMRRLAKPFMIKTGWLYVLFVSLVGFFAYSHFNEIKYVDRHGERFAQSDYFVIHSQYKRYRWVADSEFVKHFGKVPTMIPIDIDNASSYFGNSDKKLLIVAESWGVARHDSTQKDILAGIYNQTDRLEFIKDGYFDFAGATVEGELRELCLLDVEGGYAFNKVANKEFDNCLPNQLKRMGYHTIGMHGGFSQIYERDFLYPKMGFAETVFAEHHGDKKRCEAFNGICDNELFDIVAESFATHDKNFFYWLTLTSHSHYPRGDIINHRLDCNKHNLPKGDICNNFMLHAQFFDGLGELIKRPEMAGVEVIVVGDHMPPLMMREPIHSHIHWQRVSWLHFKVKA
;
A
#
# COMPACT_ATOMS: atom_id res chain seq x y z
N MET A 1 -1.50 22.80 -1.11
CA MET A 1 -0.21 22.24 -1.55
C MET A 1 0.47 21.66 -0.31
N THR A 2 0.06 20.46 0.10
CA THR A 2 0.66 19.74 1.22
C THR A 2 1.95 19.12 0.71
N MET A 3 3.08 19.78 1.00
CA MET A 3 4.39 19.24 0.70
C MET A 3 4.59 18.07 1.68
N GLN A 4 4.32 16.86 1.23
CA GLN A 4 4.59 15.64 1.97
C GLN A 4 6.11 15.47 1.96
N LEU A 5 6.79 16.08 2.92
CA LEU A 5 8.19 15.80 3.21
C LEU A 5 8.23 14.34 3.64
N PHE A 6 8.79 13.48 2.78
CA PHE A 6 9.25 12.16 3.22
C PHE A 6 10.05 12.39 4.50
N PRO A 7 9.69 11.75 5.63
CA PRO A 7 10.54 11.82 6.80
C PRO A 7 11.83 11.13 6.39
N PHE A 8 12.90 11.91 6.17
CA PHE A 8 14.24 11.35 6.17
C PHE A 8 14.46 10.83 7.58
N LEU A 9 14.15 9.54 7.79
CA LEU A 9 14.19 8.88 9.09
C LEU A 9 15.61 8.86 9.64
N ASP A 10 16.61 8.91 8.76
CA ASP A 10 17.98 9.28 9.09
C ASP A 10 18.70 9.94 7.90
N ILE A 11 19.95 10.35 8.13
CA ILE A 11 20.81 10.95 7.09
C ILE A 11 21.24 9.91 6.04
N PHE A 12 21.24 8.62 6.37
CA PHE A 12 21.61 7.55 5.47
C PHE A 12 20.54 7.32 4.39
N ALA A 13 19.26 7.51 4.71
CA ALA A 13 18.16 7.51 3.75
C ALA A 13 18.24 8.69 2.76
N ALA A 14 18.72 9.86 3.22
CA ALA A 14 18.98 10.98 2.33
C ALA A 14 20.17 10.70 1.39
N ILE A 15 21.22 10.03 1.91
CA ILE A 15 22.39 9.62 1.13
C ILE A 15 22.03 8.51 0.14
N SER A 16 21.19 7.54 0.52
CA SER A 16 20.75 6.45 -0.37
C SER A 16 19.87 6.94 -1.51
N LEU A 17 19.18 8.07 -1.33
CA LEU A 17 18.40 8.74 -2.37
C LEU A 17 19.23 9.64 -3.30
N ALA A 18 20.45 10.03 -2.89
CA ALA A 18 21.30 10.92 -3.67
C ALA A 18 21.63 10.41 -5.09
N PRO A 19 21.89 9.11 -5.33
CA PRO A 19 22.10 8.57 -6.67
C PRO A 19 20.88 8.75 -7.60
N PHE A 20 19.67 8.76 -7.04
CA PHE A 20 18.43 8.91 -7.82
C PHE A 20 18.16 10.35 -8.26
N LEU A 21 18.90 11.35 -7.75
CA LEU A 21 18.78 12.74 -8.18
C LEU A 21 19.09 12.93 -9.66
N VAL A 22 19.96 12.10 -10.24
CA VAL A 22 20.34 12.15 -11.66
C VAL A 22 19.16 11.73 -12.56
N ASN A 23 18.28 10.88 -12.04
CA ASN A 23 17.08 10.39 -12.75
C ASN A 23 15.80 11.11 -12.31
N ALA A 24 15.91 12.10 -11.42
CA ALA A 24 14.77 12.82 -10.88
C ALA A 24 14.15 13.75 -11.95
N PRO A 25 12.82 13.99 -11.91
CA PRO A 25 12.19 14.98 -12.78
C PRO A 25 12.86 16.36 -12.68
N LEU A 26 12.99 17.07 -13.80
CA LEU A 26 13.72 18.36 -13.91
C LEU A 26 13.38 19.37 -12.80
N ARG A 27 12.10 19.45 -12.41
CA ARG A 27 11.64 20.32 -11.31
C ARG A 27 12.35 20.06 -9.98
N TYR A 28 12.63 18.79 -9.66
CA TYR A 28 13.32 18.42 -8.43
C TYR A 28 14.82 18.70 -8.53
N MET A 29 15.44 18.44 -9.68
CA MET A 29 16.85 18.81 -9.91
C MET A 29 17.06 20.33 -9.78
N VAL A 30 16.15 21.12 -10.36
CA VAL A 30 16.16 22.59 -10.25
C VAL A 30 15.97 23.02 -8.79
N LEU A 31 15.01 22.43 -8.07
CA LEU A 31 14.78 22.76 -6.66
C LEU A 31 16.02 22.44 -5.80
N VAL A 32 16.62 21.26 -5.97
CA VAL A 32 17.85 20.86 -5.28
C VAL A 32 19.00 21.81 -5.61
N GLY A 33 19.14 22.20 -6.89
CA GLY A 33 20.12 23.20 -7.31
C GLY A 33 19.90 24.57 -6.67
N ILE A 34 18.65 25.04 -6.57
CA ILE A 34 18.29 26.29 -5.90
C ILE A 34 18.64 26.22 -4.41
N VAL A 35 18.27 25.12 -3.74
CA VAL A 35 18.55 24.93 -2.31
C VAL A 35 20.06 24.85 -2.05
N ALA A 36 20.81 24.10 -2.86
CA ALA A 36 22.26 24.00 -2.75
C ALA A 36 22.95 25.36 -2.98
N THR A 37 22.50 26.10 -3.99
CA THR A 37 22.99 27.47 -4.26
C THR A 37 22.65 28.41 -3.12
N TYR A 38 21.44 28.34 -2.57
CA TYR A 38 21.04 29.13 -1.42
C TYR A 38 21.92 28.82 -0.19
N LEU A 39 22.09 27.53 0.16
CA LEU A 39 22.89 27.12 1.33
C LEU A 39 24.37 27.50 1.19
N THR A 40 24.91 27.52 -0.03
CA THR A 40 26.31 27.87 -0.27
C THR A 40 26.53 29.37 -0.38
N VAL A 41 25.67 30.10 -1.10
CA VAL A 41 25.86 31.53 -1.40
C VAL A 41 25.33 32.42 -0.29
N MET A 42 24.22 32.03 0.37
CA MET A 42 23.56 32.88 1.35
C MET A 42 24.43 33.22 2.57
N PRO A 43 25.27 32.32 3.12
CA PRO A 43 26.21 32.68 4.18
C PRO A 43 27.18 33.81 3.80
N PHE A 44 27.64 33.86 2.54
CA PHE A 44 28.52 34.93 2.06
C PHE A 44 27.77 36.23 1.84
N ILE A 45 26.54 36.16 1.31
CA ILE A 45 25.65 37.32 1.19
C ILE A 45 25.34 37.89 2.57
N MET A 46 24.95 37.04 3.53
CA MET A 46 24.70 37.45 4.92
C MET A 46 25.94 38.06 5.56
N ARG A 47 27.13 37.46 5.37
CA ARG A 47 28.40 38.03 5.86
C ARG A 47 28.71 39.40 5.26
N ARG A 48 28.39 39.62 3.99
CA ARG A 48 28.63 40.90 3.29
C ARG A 48 27.60 41.98 3.62
N LEU A 49 26.34 41.58 3.84
CA LEU A 49 25.23 42.47 4.19
C LEU A 49 25.16 42.77 5.70
N ALA A 50 25.76 41.94 6.54
CA ALA A 50 25.92 42.18 7.97
C ALA A 50 26.95 43.30 8.23
N LYS A 51 26.54 44.56 7.99
CA LYS A 51 27.27 45.74 8.50
C LYS A 51 27.29 45.72 10.04
N PRO A 52 28.26 46.36 10.72
CA PRO A 52 28.33 46.42 12.19
C PRO A 52 27.07 46.99 12.86
N PHE A 53 26.27 47.78 12.13
CA PHE A 53 24.96 48.29 12.57
C PHE A 53 23.89 47.19 12.71
N MET A 54 23.90 46.18 11.83
CA MET A 54 22.97 45.04 11.86
C MET A 54 23.30 44.03 12.96
N ILE A 55 24.54 44.03 13.48
CA ILE A 55 24.92 43.13 14.58
C ILE A 55 24.24 43.58 15.88
N LYS A 56 24.20 44.89 16.19
CA LYS A 56 23.60 45.38 17.46
C LYS A 56 22.07 45.35 17.47
N THR A 57 21.41 45.75 16.37
CA THR A 57 19.94 45.72 16.24
C THR A 57 19.40 44.36 15.78
N GLY A 58 20.21 43.58 15.07
CA GLY A 58 19.84 42.23 14.64
C GLY A 58 19.62 41.28 15.80
N TRP A 59 20.38 41.40 16.89
CA TRP A 59 20.11 40.63 18.11
C TRP A 59 18.76 40.97 18.74
N LEU A 60 18.34 42.24 18.71
CA LEU A 60 17.02 42.64 19.20
C LEU A 60 15.89 42.10 18.30
N TYR A 61 16.09 42.11 16.98
CA TYR A 61 15.14 41.51 16.04
C TYR A 61 15.06 39.99 16.19
N VAL A 62 16.21 39.31 16.28
CA VAL A 62 16.29 37.86 16.53
C VAL A 62 15.66 37.52 17.88
N LEU A 63 15.92 38.30 18.93
CA LEU A 63 15.29 38.13 20.24
C LEU A 63 13.78 38.33 20.16
N PHE A 64 13.30 39.38 19.47
CA PHE A 64 11.88 39.64 19.31
C PHE A 64 11.18 38.53 18.52
N VAL A 65 11.73 38.11 17.37
CA VAL A 65 11.20 37.00 16.58
C VAL A 65 11.27 35.69 17.36
N SER A 66 12.32 35.46 18.14
CA SER A 66 12.45 34.27 18.98
C SER A 66 11.44 34.26 20.13
N LEU A 67 11.15 35.42 20.75
CA LEU A 67 10.14 35.56 21.79
C LEU A 67 8.73 35.38 21.24
N VAL A 68 8.41 36.00 20.10
CA VAL A 68 7.13 35.82 19.41
C VAL A 68 6.97 34.37 18.98
N GLY A 69 8.01 33.75 18.40
CA GLY A 69 8.03 32.35 18.02
C GLY A 69 7.87 31.41 19.21
N PHE A 70 8.51 31.71 20.34
CA PHE A 70 8.37 30.97 21.60
C PHE A 70 6.95 31.05 22.14
N PHE A 71 6.35 32.25 22.20
CA PHE A 71 4.98 32.43 22.65
C PHE A 71 3.99 31.72 21.72
N ALA A 72 4.13 31.92 20.40
CA ALA A 72 3.29 31.26 19.41
C ALA A 72 3.41 29.72 19.52
N TYR A 73 4.62 29.19 19.68
CA TYR A 73 4.83 27.76 19.91
C TYR A 73 4.19 27.31 21.23
N SER A 74 4.41 28.02 22.34
CA SER A 74 3.88 27.63 23.66
C SER A 74 2.36 27.60 23.74
N HIS A 75 1.68 28.41 22.93
CA HIS A 75 0.23 28.56 22.99
C HIS A 75 -0.51 27.83 21.87
N PHE A 76 0.12 27.66 20.70
CA PHE A 76 -0.55 27.16 19.50
C PHE A 76 0.02 25.83 18.98
N ASN A 77 1.01 25.22 19.64
CA ASN A 77 1.67 24.01 19.11
C ASN A 77 0.80 22.76 19.05
N GLU A 78 -0.25 22.67 19.86
CA GLU A 78 -1.21 21.57 19.85
C GLU A 78 -2.48 21.89 19.04
N ILE A 79 -2.60 23.10 18.46
CA ILE A 79 -3.77 23.43 17.63
C ILE A 79 -3.69 22.70 16.29
N LYS A 80 -4.74 21.95 15.99
CA LYS A 80 -4.91 21.20 14.74
C LYS A 80 -5.83 21.96 13.80
N TYR A 81 -5.48 22.04 12.51
CA TYR A 81 -6.34 22.65 11.48
C TYR A 81 -7.29 21.63 10.84
N VAL A 82 -7.06 20.34 11.08
CA VAL A 82 -7.99 19.24 10.79
C VAL A 82 -7.94 18.26 11.96
N ASP A 83 -9.10 17.90 12.49
CA ASP A 83 -9.19 16.85 13.49
C ASP A 83 -9.24 15.49 12.76
N ARG A 84 -8.18 14.69 12.92
CA ARG A 84 -8.11 13.33 12.37
C ARG A 84 -8.03 12.34 13.53
N HIS A 85 -9.04 11.49 13.63
CA HIS A 85 -9.01 10.36 14.56
C HIS A 85 -8.16 9.23 13.97
N GLY A 86 -7.10 8.83 14.70
CA GLY A 86 -6.16 7.77 14.34
C GLY A 86 -4.80 8.29 13.86
N GLU A 87 -3.71 7.72 14.39
CA GLU A 87 -2.37 7.90 13.86
C GLU A 87 -2.30 7.20 12.49
N ARG A 88 -1.96 7.93 11.42
CA ARG A 88 -1.87 7.41 10.06
C ARG A 88 -0.43 7.52 9.59
N PHE A 89 0.13 6.43 9.08
CA PHE A 89 1.45 6.45 8.45
C PHE A 89 1.48 7.51 7.34
N ALA A 90 2.55 8.31 7.30
CA ALA A 90 2.79 9.37 6.33
C ALA A 90 1.80 10.56 6.27
N GLN A 91 0.84 10.70 7.19
CA GLN A 91 -0.12 11.83 7.21
C GLN A 91 -0.20 12.52 8.59
N SER A 92 0.91 13.15 9.02
CA SER A 92 1.03 13.81 10.34
C SER A 92 1.02 15.34 10.34
N ASP A 93 0.84 16.00 9.18
CA ASP A 93 0.91 17.46 9.10
C ASP A 93 -0.47 18.12 9.23
N TYR A 94 -1.16 17.96 10.36
CA TYR A 94 -2.46 18.60 10.63
C TYR A 94 -2.40 19.65 11.76
N PHE A 95 -1.20 20.00 12.23
CA PHE A 95 -0.99 21.04 13.25
C PHE A 95 -0.69 22.40 12.61
N VAL A 96 -1.20 23.48 13.20
CA VAL A 96 -0.98 24.85 12.72
C VAL A 96 0.47 25.28 12.95
N ILE A 97 1.03 25.02 14.15
CA ILE A 97 2.40 25.44 14.54
C ILE A 97 3.10 24.33 15.34
N HIS A 98 3.40 23.18 14.75
CA HIS A 98 4.14 22.11 15.45
C HIS A 98 5.62 22.08 15.04
N SER A 99 6.51 21.82 16.00
CA SER A 99 7.94 21.65 15.72
C SER A 99 8.15 20.45 14.80
N GLN A 100 8.90 20.63 13.71
CA GLN A 100 9.30 19.55 12.80
C GLN A 100 10.16 18.50 13.54
N TYR A 101 11.00 18.94 14.47
CA TYR A 101 11.79 18.03 15.31
C TYR A 101 10.93 17.20 16.25
N LYS A 102 9.96 17.82 16.95
CA LYS A 102 9.04 17.08 17.83
C LYS A 102 8.16 16.11 17.01
N ARG A 103 7.78 16.47 15.78
CA ARG A 103 7.08 15.57 14.83
C ARG A 103 7.94 14.40 14.41
N TYR A 104 9.16 14.67 13.96
CA TYR A 104 10.13 13.64 13.61
C TYR A 104 10.35 12.68 14.78
N ARG A 105 10.57 13.22 15.98
CA ARG A 105 10.71 12.41 17.19
C ARG A 105 9.47 11.61 17.52
N TRP A 106 8.28 12.19 17.42
CA TRP A 106 7.03 11.48 17.68
C TRP A 106 6.84 10.30 16.71
N VAL A 107 7.15 10.51 15.41
CA VAL A 107 7.10 9.43 14.41
C VAL A 107 8.20 8.39 14.65
N ALA A 108 9.44 8.83 14.91
CA ALA A 108 10.58 7.93 15.13
C ALA A 108 10.50 7.15 16.45
N ASP A 109 9.91 7.74 17.49
CA ASP A 109 9.70 7.12 18.80
C ASP A 109 8.41 6.26 18.83
N SER A 110 7.63 6.21 17.75
CA SER A 110 6.46 5.32 17.64
C SER A 110 6.88 3.85 17.68
N GLU A 111 6.09 3.01 18.34
CA GLU A 111 6.36 1.56 18.39
C GLU A 111 6.42 0.96 16.99
N PHE A 112 5.56 1.43 16.08
CA PHE A 112 5.58 1.03 14.68
C PHE A 112 6.96 1.20 14.03
N VAL A 113 7.56 2.40 14.09
CA VAL A 113 8.89 2.65 13.49
C VAL A 113 9.99 1.83 14.17
N LYS A 114 9.89 1.61 15.49
CA LYS A 114 10.84 0.74 16.21
C LYS A 114 10.78 -0.73 15.76
N HIS A 115 9.62 -1.21 15.31
CA HIS A 115 9.48 -2.58 14.79
C HIS A 115 10.13 -2.78 13.42
N PHE A 116 10.15 -1.77 12.55
CA PHE A 116 10.83 -1.86 11.24
C PHE A 116 12.34 -2.11 11.35
N GLY A 117 12.99 -1.70 12.44
CA GLY A 117 14.41 -1.97 12.66
C GLY A 117 14.73 -3.35 13.26
N LYS A 118 13.71 -4.06 13.78
CA LYS A 118 13.85 -5.33 14.51
C LYS A 118 13.69 -6.51 13.57
N VAL A 119 14.53 -7.52 13.76
CA VAL A 119 14.42 -8.79 13.03
C VAL A 119 13.15 -9.50 13.50
N PRO A 120 12.21 -9.83 12.60
CA PRO A 120 11.03 -10.56 12.97
C PRO A 120 11.33 -12.01 13.35
N THR A 121 10.41 -12.61 14.11
CA THR A 121 10.30 -14.07 14.23
C THR A 121 9.25 -14.55 13.23
N MET A 122 9.62 -15.51 12.37
CA MET A 122 8.70 -16.16 11.45
C MET A 122 8.05 -17.35 12.16
N ILE A 123 6.73 -17.46 12.08
CA ILE A 123 5.96 -18.47 12.82
C ILE A 123 5.16 -19.31 11.82
N PRO A 124 5.37 -20.62 11.73
CA PRO A 124 4.50 -21.50 10.95
C PRO A 124 3.07 -21.46 11.48
N ILE A 125 2.11 -21.34 10.58
CA ILE A 125 0.68 -21.34 10.92
C ILE A 125 -0.06 -22.48 10.27
N ASP A 126 -1.10 -22.93 10.95
CA ASP A 126 -2.05 -23.95 10.49
C ASP A 126 -3.45 -23.33 10.48
N ILE A 127 -3.68 -22.49 9.47
CA ILE A 127 -4.96 -21.81 9.21
C ILE A 127 -5.31 -21.94 7.72
N ASP A 128 -6.57 -21.73 7.39
CA ASP A 128 -7.02 -21.74 5.99
C ASP A 128 -6.28 -20.68 5.16
N ASN A 129 -5.87 -21.06 3.95
CA ASN A 129 -5.32 -20.16 2.94
C ASN A 129 -5.94 -20.48 1.57
N ALA A 130 -6.36 -19.45 0.83
CA ALA A 130 -7.03 -19.64 -0.45
C ALA A 130 -6.09 -20.20 -1.52
N SER A 131 -4.80 -19.85 -1.47
CA SER A 131 -3.81 -20.30 -2.46
C SER A 131 -3.62 -21.83 -2.49
N SER A 132 -4.02 -22.55 -1.44
CA SER A 132 -4.05 -24.02 -1.41
C SER A 132 -5.02 -24.63 -2.42
N TYR A 133 -6.00 -23.87 -2.90
CA TYR A 133 -7.00 -24.34 -3.87
C TYR A 133 -6.51 -24.40 -5.30
N PHE A 134 -5.32 -23.86 -5.61
CA PHE A 134 -4.76 -23.98 -6.95
C PHE A 134 -4.66 -25.44 -7.38
N GLY A 135 -5.28 -25.77 -8.51
CA GLY A 135 -5.16 -27.06 -9.16
C GLY A 135 -3.86 -27.19 -9.96
N ASN A 136 -3.82 -28.15 -10.87
CA ASN A 136 -2.69 -28.35 -11.78
C ASN A 136 -2.83 -27.48 -13.06
N SER A 137 -2.85 -26.15 -12.91
CA SER A 137 -2.78 -25.19 -14.02
C SER A 137 -1.37 -24.66 -14.25
N ASP A 138 -0.90 -24.59 -15.50
CA ASP A 138 0.37 -23.93 -15.86
C ASP A 138 0.27 -22.39 -15.77
N LYS A 139 -0.94 -21.82 -15.77
CA LYS A 139 -1.17 -20.37 -15.61
C LYS A 139 -1.94 -20.08 -14.32
N LYS A 140 -1.31 -19.40 -13.38
CA LYS A 140 -1.84 -19.12 -12.03
C LYS A 140 -1.76 -17.64 -11.71
N LEU A 141 -2.88 -17.04 -11.34
CA LEU A 141 -2.97 -15.67 -10.85
C LEU A 141 -3.47 -15.69 -9.41
N LEU A 142 -2.62 -15.30 -8.47
CA LEU A 142 -3.00 -15.09 -7.06
C LEU A 142 -3.10 -13.59 -6.80
N ILE A 143 -4.26 -13.14 -6.34
CA ILE A 143 -4.50 -11.76 -5.96
C ILE A 143 -4.83 -11.71 -4.47
N VAL A 144 -4.02 -11.01 -3.70
CA VAL A 144 -4.36 -10.63 -2.33
C VAL A 144 -5.00 -9.25 -2.38
N ALA A 145 -6.29 -9.19 -2.08
CA ALA A 145 -7.10 -7.99 -2.16
C ALA A 145 -7.07 -7.24 -0.82
N GLU A 146 -6.40 -6.09 -0.82
CA GLU A 146 -6.24 -5.19 0.32
C GLU A 146 -7.60 -4.84 0.96
N SER A 147 -7.72 -5.04 2.27
CA SER A 147 -8.90 -4.69 3.05
C SER A 147 -10.20 -5.29 2.49
N TRP A 148 -10.16 -6.53 1.99
CA TRP A 148 -11.35 -7.24 1.49
C TRP A 148 -11.94 -8.22 2.52
N GLY A 149 -12.90 -7.71 3.29
CA GLY A 149 -13.70 -8.54 4.21
C GLY A 149 -14.89 -9.24 3.53
N VAL A 150 -15.86 -9.69 4.34
CA VAL A 150 -17.06 -10.38 3.85
C VAL A 150 -18.30 -9.53 4.13
N ALA A 151 -19.04 -9.14 3.10
CA ALA A 151 -20.32 -8.46 3.31
C ALA A 151 -21.29 -9.36 4.08
N ARG A 152 -22.04 -8.78 5.03
CA ARG A 152 -22.95 -9.55 5.89
C ARG A 152 -24.10 -10.20 5.12
N HIS A 153 -24.53 -9.55 4.05
CA HIS A 153 -25.65 -10.00 3.21
C HIS A 153 -25.14 -10.52 1.87
N ASP A 154 -25.58 -11.73 1.51
CA ASP A 154 -25.22 -12.39 0.24
C ASP A 154 -25.56 -11.54 -0.99
N SER A 155 -26.63 -10.76 -0.94
CA SER A 155 -26.99 -9.85 -2.04
C SER A 155 -25.95 -8.76 -2.25
N THR A 156 -25.36 -8.23 -1.18
CA THR A 156 -24.26 -7.27 -1.25
C THR A 156 -22.99 -7.94 -1.75
N GLN A 157 -22.65 -9.12 -1.23
CA GLN A 157 -21.47 -9.86 -1.68
C GLN A 157 -21.54 -10.20 -3.17
N LYS A 158 -22.71 -10.65 -3.65
CA LYS A 158 -22.96 -10.92 -5.08
C LYS A 158 -22.86 -9.67 -5.94
N ASP A 159 -23.35 -8.53 -5.48
CA ASP A 159 -23.27 -7.27 -6.23
C ASP A 159 -21.82 -6.74 -6.32
N ILE A 160 -21.00 -6.95 -5.29
CA ILE A 160 -19.54 -6.70 -5.32
C ILE A 160 -18.89 -7.59 -6.38
N LEU A 161 -19.20 -8.88 -6.40
CA LEU A 161 -18.58 -9.86 -7.29
C LEU A 161 -19.19 -9.92 -8.71
N ALA A 162 -20.19 -9.10 -9.01
CA ALA A 162 -20.97 -9.24 -10.24
C ALA A 162 -20.12 -9.13 -11.51
N GLY A 163 -19.01 -8.37 -11.50
CA GLY A 163 -18.04 -8.29 -12.59
C GLY A 163 -17.53 -9.66 -13.06
N ILE A 164 -17.35 -10.62 -12.14
CA ILE A 164 -16.93 -11.99 -12.45
C ILE A 164 -18.11 -12.92 -12.71
N TYR A 165 -19.16 -12.88 -11.88
CA TYR A 165 -20.32 -13.77 -12.07
C TYR A 165 -21.06 -13.53 -13.39
N ASN A 166 -20.99 -12.31 -13.93
CA ASN A 166 -21.51 -11.99 -15.27
C ASN A 166 -20.71 -12.62 -16.42
N GLN A 167 -19.56 -13.25 -16.14
CA GLN A 167 -18.70 -13.93 -17.11
C GLN A 167 -18.69 -15.46 -16.93
N THR A 168 -19.67 -16.04 -16.20
CA THR A 168 -19.71 -17.48 -15.90
C THR A 168 -19.71 -18.38 -17.13
N ASP A 169 -20.22 -17.91 -18.27
CA ASP A 169 -20.15 -18.60 -19.56
C ASP A 169 -18.70 -18.80 -20.08
N ARG A 170 -17.75 -18.00 -19.59
CA ARG A 170 -16.32 -18.06 -19.92
C ARG A 170 -15.49 -18.83 -18.91
N LEU A 171 -16.11 -19.33 -17.83
CA LEU A 171 -15.40 -20.00 -16.74
C LEU A 171 -15.63 -21.50 -16.78
N GLU A 172 -14.58 -22.28 -16.54
CA GLU A 172 -14.70 -23.73 -16.32
C GLU A 172 -15.41 -24.01 -14.99
N PHE A 173 -15.08 -23.22 -13.96
CA PHE A 173 -15.74 -23.21 -12.67
C PHE A 173 -15.58 -21.85 -12.00
N ILE A 174 -16.44 -21.59 -11.00
CA ILE A 174 -16.33 -20.48 -10.07
C ILE A 174 -16.79 -20.96 -8.69
N LYS A 175 -16.04 -20.59 -7.66
CA LYS A 175 -16.31 -20.89 -6.25
C LYS A 175 -15.93 -19.68 -5.41
N ASP A 176 -16.69 -19.42 -4.37
CA ASP A 176 -16.44 -18.35 -3.41
C ASP A 176 -16.70 -18.84 -1.99
N GLY A 177 -16.11 -18.15 -1.03
CA GLY A 177 -16.30 -18.44 0.38
C GLY A 177 -15.59 -17.44 1.27
N TYR A 178 -15.43 -17.80 2.53
CA TYR A 178 -14.72 -16.99 3.50
C TYR A 178 -14.12 -17.85 4.61
N PHE A 179 -13.11 -17.33 5.29
CA PHE A 179 -12.48 -17.95 6.46
C PHE A 179 -12.00 -16.89 7.46
N ASP A 180 -11.57 -17.34 8.64
CA ASP A 180 -11.01 -16.45 9.67
C ASP A 180 -9.62 -15.95 9.28
N PHE A 181 -9.30 -14.69 9.57
CA PHE A 181 -7.97 -14.13 9.33
C PHE A 181 -7.32 -13.64 10.63
N ALA A 182 -5.99 -13.51 10.60
CA ALA A 182 -5.20 -12.87 11.64
C ALA A 182 -4.24 -11.85 11.01
N GLY A 183 -3.86 -10.84 11.79
CA GLY A 183 -2.90 -9.81 11.36
C GLY A 183 -3.47 -8.79 10.37
N ALA A 184 -2.58 -8.15 9.62
CA ALA A 184 -2.86 -7.14 8.62
C ALA A 184 -2.30 -7.59 7.25
N THR A 185 -1.91 -6.65 6.39
CA THR A 185 -1.51 -6.91 5.01
C THR A 185 -0.35 -7.90 4.92
N VAL A 186 0.75 -7.69 5.67
CA VAL A 186 1.95 -8.54 5.57
C VAL A 186 1.67 -9.96 6.04
N GLU A 187 0.91 -10.11 7.13
CA GLU A 187 0.47 -11.41 7.63
C GLU A 187 -0.46 -12.11 6.62
N GLY A 188 -1.30 -11.35 5.91
CA GLY A 188 -2.10 -11.85 4.78
C GLY A 188 -1.24 -12.34 3.61
N GLU A 189 -0.19 -11.60 3.22
CA GLU A 189 0.76 -12.05 2.19
C GLU A 189 1.45 -13.35 2.62
N LEU A 190 1.96 -13.41 3.86
CA LEU A 190 2.69 -14.56 4.39
C LEU A 190 1.79 -15.79 4.56
N ARG A 191 0.52 -15.60 4.94
CA ARG A 191 -0.49 -16.68 4.99
C ARG A 191 -0.66 -17.31 3.61
N GLU A 192 -0.91 -16.51 2.59
CA GLU A 192 -1.21 -17.01 1.25
C GLU A 192 0.04 -17.51 0.51
N LEU A 193 1.19 -16.89 0.72
CA LEU A 193 2.41 -17.25 0.00
C LEU A 193 3.25 -18.28 0.74
N CYS A 194 3.18 -18.39 2.06
CA CYS A 194 4.16 -19.15 2.83
C CYS A 194 3.58 -20.01 3.95
N LEU A 195 2.30 -19.87 4.32
CA LEU A 195 1.75 -20.40 5.57
C LEU A 195 2.63 -20.01 6.79
N LEU A 196 3.02 -18.74 6.81
CA LEU A 196 3.76 -18.12 7.90
C LEU A 196 3.00 -16.92 8.46
N ASP A 197 3.27 -16.61 9.72
CA ASP A 197 2.95 -15.36 10.40
C ASP A 197 4.25 -14.68 10.87
N VAL A 198 4.16 -13.44 11.33
CA VAL A 198 5.31 -12.62 11.73
C VAL A 198 5.07 -11.91 13.06
N GLU A 199 6.07 -11.95 13.94
CA GLU A 199 6.02 -11.24 15.23
C GLU A 199 7.29 -10.43 15.52
N GLY A 200 7.11 -9.32 16.25
CA GLY A 200 8.20 -8.60 16.91
C GLY A 200 9.04 -7.66 16.02
N GLY A 201 8.87 -7.66 14.70
CA GLY A 201 9.59 -6.76 13.80
C GLY A 201 9.20 -6.89 12.32
N TYR A 202 9.82 -6.08 11.47
CA TYR A 202 9.62 -6.09 10.01
C TYR A 202 10.93 -5.92 9.20
N ALA A 203 12.10 -6.11 9.84
CA ALA A 203 13.40 -6.10 9.15
C ALA A 203 13.66 -7.44 8.42
N PHE A 204 12.88 -7.73 7.38
CA PHE A 204 12.96 -8.96 6.60
C PHE A 204 14.28 -9.16 5.87
N ASN A 205 15.01 -8.09 5.55
CA ASN A 205 16.36 -8.15 4.98
C ASN A 205 17.34 -8.96 5.85
N LYS A 206 17.15 -8.97 7.17
CA LYS A 206 17.96 -9.70 8.16
C LYS A 206 17.47 -11.12 8.43
N VAL A 207 16.32 -11.53 7.91
CA VAL A 207 15.80 -12.91 8.05
C VAL A 207 16.54 -13.82 7.06
N ALA A 208 16.90 -15.02 7.50
CA ALA A 208 17.61 -15.98 6.66
C ALA A 208 16.70 -16.47 5.50
N ASN A 209 17.27 -16.63 4.30
CA ASN A 209 16.50 -17.04 3.12
C ASN A 209 15.77 -18.38 3.31
N LYS A 210 16.38 -19.31 4.06
CA LYS A 210 15.82 -20.65 4.33
C LYS A 210 14.42 -20.63 4.96
N GLU A 211 14.06 -19.55 5.65
CA GLU A 211 12.73 -19.40 6.27
C GLU A 211 11.62 -19.31 5.20
N PHE A 212 11.98 -18.96 3.96
CA PHE A 212 11.05 -18.76 2.86
C PHE A 212 11.13 -19.87 1.78
N ASP A 213 11.96 -20.90 1.96
CA ASP A 213 12.17 -21.97 0.95
C ASP A 213 10.89 -22.73 0.60
N ASN A 214 9.96 -22.79 1.56
CA ASN A 214 8.66 -23.44 1.42
C ASN A 214 7.55 -22.49 0.97
N CYS A 215 7.84 -21.22 0.68
CA CYS A 215 6.85 -20.34 0.08
C CYS A 215 6.44 -20.83 -1.32
N LEU A 216 5.16 -20.68 -1.64
CA LEU A 216 4.53 -21.02 -2.91
C LEU A 216 5.32 -20.54 -4.14
N PRO A 217 5.81 -19.28 -4.23
CA PRO A 217 6.60 -18.86 -5.38
C PRO A 217 7.89 -19.67 -5.51
N ASN A 218 8.63 -19.92 -4.42
CA ASN A 218 9.81 -20.78 -4.43
C ASN A 218 9.49 -22.23 -4.85
N GLN A 219 8.36 -22.78 -4.41
CA GLN A 219 7.91 -24.11 -4.85
C GLN A 219 7.62 -24.13 -6.36
N LEU A 220 6.85 -23.17 -6.85
CA LEU A 220 6.48 -23.06 -8.26
C LEU A 220 7.68 -22.78 -9.15
N LYS A 221 8.63 -21.95 -8.70
CA LYS A 221 9.90 -21.72 -9.40
C LYS A 221 10.69 -23.01 -9.58
N ARG A 222 10.76 -23.88 -8.56
CA ARG A 222 11.39 -25.21 -8.69
C ARG A 222 10.65 -26.13 -9.67
N MET A 223 9.36 -25.91 -9.87
CA MET A 223 8.53 -26.60 -10.86
C MET A 223 8.59 -25.97 -12.27
N GLY A 224 9.42 -24.94 -12.47
CA GLY A 224 9.66 -24.29 -13.77
C GLY A 224 8.66 -23.18 -14.12
N TYR A 225 7.88 -22.66 -13.17
CA TYR A 225 7.07 -21.47 -13.40
C TYR A 225 7.96 -20.23 -13.45
N HIS A 226 7.66 -19.30 -14.37
CA HIS A 226 8.06 -17.90 -14.21
C HIS A 226 7.23 -17.30 -13.06
N THR A 227 7.87 -16.57 -12.15
CA THR A 227 7.23 -16.09 -10.91
C THR A 227 7.37 -14.58 -10.81
N ILE A 228 6.25 -13.86 -10.83
CA ILE A 228 6.19 -12.41 -10.77
C ILE A 228 5.42 -11.97 -9.53
N GLY A 229 5.97 -11.00 -8.78
CA GLY A 229 5.29 -10.36 -7.67
C GLY A 229 5.00 -8.89 -7.97
N MET A 230 3.74 -8.47 -7.90
CA MET A 230 3.31 -7.11 -8.21
C MET A 230 2.64 -6.45 -7.00
N HIS A 231 2.99 -5.19 -6.75
CA HIS A 231 2.27 -4.34 -5.83
C HIS A 231 2.24 -2.89 -6.33
N GLY A 232 1.08 -2.22 -6.24
CA GLY A 232 0.93 -0.83 -6.65
C GLY A 232 1.66 0.19 -5.75
N GLY A 233 2.20 -0.25 -4.62
CA GLY A 233 2.98 0.55 -3.67
C GLY A 233 4.48 0.52 -3.94
N PHE A 234 5.22 1.32 -3.17
CA PHE A 234 6.68 1.37 -3.24
C PHE A 234 7.31 0.13 -2.59
N SER A 235 8.36 -0.41 -3.19
CA SER A 235 8.98 -1.67 -2.76
C SER A 235 9.57 -1.61 -1.34
N GLN A 236 9.98 -0.44 -0.87
CA GLN A 236 10.59 -0.29 0.45
C GLN A 236 9.57 -0.42 1.60
N ILE A 237 8.27 -0.29 1.31
CA ILE A 237 7.22 -0.48 2.31
C ILE A 237 7.19 -1.96 2.68
N TYR A 238 7.50 -2.25 3.95
CA TYR A 238 7.71 -3.60 4.49
C TYR A 238 8.88 -4.36 3.84
N GLU A 239 9.91 -3.65 3.36
CA GLU A 239 11.11 -4.26 2.76
C GLU A 239 10.77 -5.31 1.68
N ARG A 240 9.73 -5.06 0.86
CA ARG A 240 9.31 -5.98 -0.20
C ARG A 240 10.35 -6.18 -1.28
N ASP A 241 11.23 -5.20 -1.49
CA ASP A 241 12.45 -5.31 -2.29
C ASP A 241 13.37 -6.46 -1.81
N PHE A 242 13.37 -6.77 -0.51
CA PHE A 242 14.07 -7.94 0.04
C PHE A 242 13.18 -9.16 0.19
N LEU A 243 11.94 -8.97 0.64
CA LEU A 243 11.01 -10.06 0.95
C LEU A 243 10.60 -10.84 -0.31
N TYR A 244 10.27 -10.15 -1.41
CA TYR A 244 9.77 -10.81 -2.63
C TYR A 244 10.81 -11.74 -3.27
N PRO A 245 12.08 -11.34 -3.43
CA PRO A 245 13.13 -12.26 -3.88
C PRO A 245 13.34 -13.45 -2.94
N LYS A 246 13.23 -13.26 -1.62
CA LYS A 246 13.35 -14.35 -0.64
C LYS A 246 12.20 -15.36 -0.77
N MET A 247 10.97 -14.91 -0.99
CA MET A 247 9.80 -15.78 -1.21
C MET A 247 9.81 -16.51 -2.56
N GLY A 248 10.68 -16.08 -3.49
CA GLY A 248 10.95 -16.79 -4.73
C GLY A 248 10.56 -16.07 -6.00
N PHE A 249 10.08 -14.82 -5.93
CA PHE A 249 9.75 -14.05 -7.12
C PHE A 249 11.02 -13.74 -7.93
N ALA A 250 10.97 -14.04 -9.23
CA ALA A 250 12.06 -13.82 -10.18
C ALA A 250 12.02 -12.40 -10.76
N GLU A 251 10.82 -11.82 -10.83
CA GLU A 251 10.57 -10.48 -11.32
C GLU A 251 9.59 -9.77 -10.39
N THR A 252 9.74 -8.46 -10.25
CA THR A 252 8.92 -7.66 -9.35
C THR A 252 8.46 -6.37 -10.01
N VAL A 253 7.20 -6.01 -9.78
CA VAL A 253 6.56 -4.80 -10.31
C VAL A 253 6.11 -3.92 -9.15
N PHE A 254 6.65 -2.70 -9.09
CA PHE A 254 6.36 -1.74 -8.01
C PHE A 254 6.11 -0.33 -8.54
N ALA A 255 5.57 0.54 -7.67
CA ALA A 255 5.22 1.93 -7.95
C ALA A 255 6.33 2.73 -8.65
N GLU A 256 7.57 2.60 -8.19
CA GLU A 256 8.73 3.35 -8.68
C GLU A 256 9.17 2.97 -10.09
N HIS A 257 8.75 1.79 -10.59
CA HIS A 257 9.06 1.34 -11.95
C HIS A 257 8.12 1.94 -13.00
N HIS A 258 6.97 2.49 -12.60
CA HIS A 258 5.92 2.96 -13.50
C HIS A 258 5.45 4.38 -13.17
N GLY A 259 6.30 5.38 -13.45
CA GLY A 259 6.01 6.80 -13.19
C GLY A 259 4.88 7.39 -14.03
N ASP A 260 4.47 6.73 -15.11
CA ASP A 260 3.45 7.12 -16.08
C ASP A 260 2.02 6.77 -15.64
N LYS A 261 1.85 5.77 -14.77
CA LYS A 261 0.53 5.30 -14.33
C LYS A 261 -0.14 6.24 -13.34
N LYS A 262 -1.48 6.32 -13.41
CA LYS A 262 -2.29 7.15 -12.50
C LYS A 262 -2.09 6.72 -11.05
N ARG A 263 -2.03 7.71 -10.16
CA ARG A 263 -1.87 7.52 -8.71
C ARG A 263 -3.18 7.70 -7.96
N CYS A 264 -3.36 6.88 -6.94
CA CYS A 264 -4.48 6.92 -5.99
C CYS A 264 -3.97 7.42 -4.63
N GLU A 265 -4.87 7.81 -3.72
CA GLU A 265 -4.47 8.47 -2.47
C GLU A 265 -3.68 7.53 -1.55
N ALA A 266 -4.00 6.23 -1.58
CA ALA A 266 -3.31 5.19 -0.81
C ALA A 266 -1.80 5.19 -1.13
N PHE A 267 -1.00 5.72 -0.20
CA PHE A 267 0.45 5.90 -0.30
C PHE A 267 0.97 6.58 -1.57
N ASN A 268 0.13 7.32 -2.30
CA ASN A 268 0.45 7.81 -3.65
C ASN A 268 0.92 6.67 -4.59
N GLY A 269 0.40 5.45 -4.37
CA GLY A 269 0.66 4.28 -5.18
C GLY A 269 -0.15 4.29 -6.47
N ILE A 270 0.14 3.33 -7.34
CA ILE A 270 -0.58 3.13 -8.59
C ILE A 270 -1.99 2.62 -8.27
N CYS A 271 -3.01 3.20 -8.91
CA CYS A 271 -4.37 2.69 -8.81
C CYS A 271 -4.46 1.28 -9.43
N ASP A 272 -5.16 0.35 -8.79
CA ASP A 272 -5.23 -1.05 -9.24
C ASP A 272 -5.82 -1.21 -10.66
N ASN A 273 -6.73 -0.30 -11.05
CA ASN A 273 -7.30 -0.29 -12.39
C ASN A 273 -6.28 -0.01 -13.52
N GLU A 274 -5.09 0.49 -13.18
CA GLU A 274 -3.99 0.78 -14.13
C GLU A 274 -3.02 -0.42 -14.28
N LEU A 275 -3.22 -1.49 -13.52
CA LEU A 275 -2.28 -2.62 -13.43
C LEU A 275 -2.75 -3.86 -14.20
N PHE A 276 -4.01 -3.94 -14.62
CA PHE A 276 -4.55 -5.10 -15.34
C PHE A 276 -3.79 -5.43 -16.64
N ASP A 277 -3.26 -4.42 -17.34
CA ASP A 277 -2.50 -4.63 -18.58
C ASP A 277 -1.18 -5.38 -18.33
N ILE A 278 -0.52 -5.15 -17.18
CA ILE A 278 0.71 -5.86 -16.81
C ILE A 278 0.40 -7.35 -16.58
N VAL A 279 -0.74 -7.65 -15.96
CA VAL A 279 -1.18 -9.03 -15.75
C VAL A 279 -1.43 -9.73 -17.09
N ALA A 280 -2.15 -9.08 -18.01
CA ALA A 280 -2.44 -9.62 -19.33
C ALA A 280 -1.14 -9.88 -20.13
N GLU A 281 -0.23 -8.91 -20.17
CA GLU A 281 1.06 -9.02 -20.85
C GLU A 281 1.90 -10.18 -20.30
N SER A 282 1.87 -10.39 -18.99
CA SER A 282 2.59 -11.50 -18.37
C SER A 282 2.08 -12.88 -18.83
N PHE A 283 0.76 -13.08 -18.92
CA PHE A 283 0.18 -14.35 -19.40
C PHE A 283 0.21 -14.52 -20.92
N ALA A 284 0.47 -13.44 -21.66
CA ALA A 284 0.79 -13.49 -23.09
C ALA A 284 2.22 -13.95 -23.35
N THR A 285 3.15 -13.62 -22.45
CA THR A 285 4.59 -13.81 -22.63
C THR A 285 5.11 -15.13 -22.05
N HIS A 286 4.42 -15.69 -21.06
CA HIS A 286 4.86 -16.89 -20.34
C HIS A 286 3.78 -17.98 -20.34
N ASP A 287 4.11 -19.15 -20.92
CA ASP A 287 3.19 -20.30 -20.98
C ASP A 287 2.99 -20.98 -19.62
N LYS A 288 4.04 -20.96 -18.78
CA LYS A 288 4.02 -21.49 -17.42
C LYS A 288 4.35 -20.39 -16.42
N ASN A 289 3.33 -19.78 -15.85
CA ASN A 289 3.41 -18.50 -15.16
C ASN A 289 2.64 -18.50 -13.84
N PHE A 290 3.29 -18.00 -12.79
CA PHE A 290 2.68 -17.67 -11.52
C PHE A 290 2.81 -16.16 -11.29
N PHE A 291 1.67 -15.48 -11.39
CA PHE A 291 1.57 -14.05 -11.16
C PHE A 291 0.91 -13.81 -9.80
N TYR A 292 1.62 -13.11 -8.93
CA TYR A 292 1.10 -12.65 -7.65
C TYR A 292 0.86 -11.15 -7.67
N TRP A 293 -0.30 -10.71 -7.17
CA TRP A 293 -0.67 -9.30 -7.07
C TRP A 293 -1.24 -8.96 -5.69
N LEU A 294 -0.56 -8.08 -4.96
CA LEU A 294 -1.14 -7.37 -3.82
C LEU A 294 -1.77 -6.05 -4.27
N THR A 295 -3.10 -5.93 -4.15
CA THR A 295 -3.82 -4.69 -4.50
C THR A 295 -3.55 -3.57 -3.48
N LEU A 296 -3.93 -2.33 -3.78
CA LEU A 296 -3.63 -1.19 -2.92
C LEU A 296 -4.75 -0.15 -2.78
N THR A 297 -5.55 0.06 -3.81
CA THR A 297 -6.51 1.18 -3.90
C THR A 297 -7.53 1.15 -2.77
N SER A 298 -7.90 -0.06 -2.34
CA SER A 298 -8.84 -0.31 -1.25
C SER A 298 -8.23 -0.16 0.14
N HIS A 299 -7.00 0.34 0.30
CA HIS A 299 -6.46 0.66 1.62
C HIS A 299 -7.23 1.82 2.29
N SER A 300 -7.35 1.78 3.62
CA SER A 300 -7.99 2.85 4.39
C SER A 300 -7.34 4.22 4.07
N HIS A 301 -8.09 5.29 3.77
CA HIS A 301 -9.47 5.57 4.18
C HIS A 301 -10.51 5.57 3.05
N TYR A 302 -10.29 4.79 2.00
CA TYR A 302 -11.27 4.60 0.92
C TYR A 302 -11.78 5.94 0.32
N PRO A 303 -10.88 6.80 -0.17
CA PRO A 303 -11.23 8.14 -0.62
C PRO A 303 -12.17 8.08 -1.83
N ARG A 304 -13.18 8.95 -1.85
CA ARG A 304 -14.14 9.01 -2.97
C ARG A 304 -13.48 9.37 -4.31
N GLY A 305 -12.33 10.05 -4.30
CA GLY A 305 -11.61 10.42 -5.51
C GLY A 305 -11.03 9.23 -6.28
N ASP A 306 -10.83 8.10 -5.60
CA ASP A 306 -10.30 6.86 -6.20
C ASP A 306 -11.42 5.94 -6.72
N ILE A 307 -12.68 6.28 -6.42
CA ILE A 307 -13.89 5.59 -6.89
C ILE A 307 -14.33 6.21 -8.20
N ILE A 308 -14.12 5.47 -9.30
CA ILE A 308 -14.54 5.86 -10.65
C ILE A 308 -15.77 5.08 -11.12
N ASN A 309 -16.05 3.92 -10.52
CA ASN A 309 -17.22 3.10 -10.80
C ASN A 309 -18.21 3.17 -9.61
N HIS A 310 -19.44 3.60 -9.91
CA HIS A 310 -20.52 3.76 -8.93
C HIS A 310 -21.68 2.78 -9.15
N ARG A 311 -21.44 1.63 -9.78
CA ARG A 311 -22.48 0.60 -10.05
C ARG A 311 -23.07 0.01 -8.76
N LEU A 312 -22.27 -0.15 -7.71
CA LEU A 312 -22.75 -0.64 -6.42
C LEU A 312 -23.54 0.46 -5.71
N ASP A 313 -24.86 0.26 -5.57
CA ASP A 313 -25.75 1.19 -4.89
C ASP A 313 -25.81 0.89 -3.39
N CYS A 314 -25.10 1.69 -2.59
CA CYS A 314 -25.09 1.54 -1.14
C CYS A 314 -26.48 1.71 -0.50
N ASN A 315 -27.38 2.51 -1.06
CA ASN A 315 -28.73 2.68 -0.50
C ASN A 315 -29.56 1.41 -0.70
N LYS A 316 -29.46 0.76 -1.88
CA LYS A 316 -30.10 -0.53 -2.16
C LYS A 316 -29.72 -1.60 -1.12
N HIS A 317 -28.50 -1.55 -0.62
CA HIS A 317 -27.99 -2.50 0.37
C HIS A 317 -28.06 -2.02 1.82
N ASN A 318 -28.69 -0.87 2.09
CA ASN A 318 -28.73 -0.24 3.43
C ASN A 318 -27.33 -0.07 4.06
N LEU A 319 -26.32 0.23 3.23
CA LEU A 319 -24.95 0.46 3.71
C LEU A 319 -24.81 1.93 4.15
N PRO A 320 -24.20 2.19 5.31
CA PRO A 320 -23.99 3.55 5.76
C PRO A 320 -22.99 4.27 4.86
N LYS A 321 -23.23 5.57 4.68
CA LYS A 321 -22.34 6.42 3.89
C LYS A 321 -21.01 6.56 4.60
N GLY A 322 -19.90 6.36 3.89
CA GLY A 322 -18.55 6.46 4.45
C GLY A 322 -17.73 5.23 4.12
N ASP A 323 -16.83 4.88 5.03
CA ASP A 323 -15.78 3.89 4.82
C ASP A 323 -16.28 2.56 4.25
N ILE A 324 -17.34 1.98 4.82
CA ILE A 324 -17.81 0.67 4.37
C ILE A 324 -18.38 0.69 2.95
N CYS A 325 -19.21 1.69 2.65
CA CYS A 325 -19.78 1.87 1.32
C CYS A 325 -18.68 2.14 0.30
N ASN A 326 -17.71 3.01 0.64
CA ASN A 326 -16.58 3.32 -0.23
C ASN A 326 -15.68 2.10 -0.48
N ASN A 327 -15.35 1.33 0.56
CA ASN A 327 -14.58 0.08 0.44
C ASN A 327 -15.28 -0.92 -0.47
N PHE A 328 -16.60 -1.13 -0.30
CA PHE A 328 -17.36 -2.05 -1.16
C PHE A 328 -17.47 -1.55 -2.61
N MET A 329 -17.57 -0.23 -2.84
CA MET A 329 -17.52 0.34 -4.18
C MET A 329 -16.15 0.14 -4.84
N LEU A 330 -15.05 0.30 -4.10
CA LEU A 330 -13.69 0.04 -4.61
C LEU A 330 -13.49 -1.43 -4.98
N HIS A 331 -14.01 -2.35 -4.17
CA HIS A 331 -13.99 -3.78 -4.49
C HIS A 331 -14.86 -4.13 -5.70
N ALA A 332 -16.08 -3.59 -5.78
CA ALA A 332 -16.93 -3.76 -6.97
C ALA A 332 -16.23 -3.24 -8.24
N GLN A 333 -15.55 -2.09 -8.15
CA GLN A 333 -14.74 -1.53 -9.21
C GLN A 333 -13.59 -2.47 -9.62
N PHE A 334 -12.87 -3.02 -8.65
CA PHE A 334 -11.79 -3.97 -8.89
C PHE A 334 -12.29 -5.23 -9.59
N PHE A 335 -13.38 -5.84 -9.10
CA PHE A 335 -13.96 -7.05 -9.69
C PHE A 335 -14.59 -6.81 -11.06
N ASP A 336 -15.16 -5.63 -11.31
CA ASP A 336 -15.61 -5.24 -12.64
C ASP A 336 -14.41 -5.13 -13.61
N GLY A 337 -13.29 -4.55 -13.18
CA GLY A 337 -12.04 -4.50 -13.96
C GLY A 337 -11.42 -5.88 -14.21
N LEU A 338 -11.39 -6.75 -13.20
CA LEU A 338 -10.96 -8.14 -13.35
C LEU A 338 -11.88 -8.91 -14.30
N GLY A 339 -13.18 -8.62 -14.28
CA GLY A 339 -14.17 -9.14 -15.23
C GLY A 339 -13.86 -8.77 -16.68
N GLU A 340 -13.33 -7.58 -16.94
CA GLU A 340 -12.83 -7.19 -18.27
C GLU A 340 -11.49 -7.85 -18.61
N LEU A 341 -10.57 -7.99 -17.64
CA LEU A 341 -9.29 -8.67 -17.84
C LEU A 341 -9.50 -10.11 -18.31
N ILE A 342 -10.40 -10.87 -17.66
CA ILE A 342 -10.60 -12.30 -17.97
C ILE A 342 -11.28 -12.55 -19.32
N LYS A 343 -11.82 -11.51 -19.98
CA LYS A 343 -12.33 -11.62 -21.36
C LYS A 343 -11.22 -11.60 -22.39
N ARG A 344 -10.03 -11.13 -22.02
CA ARG A 344 -8.91 -10.99 -22.94
C ARG A 344 -8.31 -12.37 -23.28
N PRO A 345 -7.90 -12.60 -24.54
CA PRO A 345 -7.41 -13.92 -24.98
C PRO A 345 -6.17 -14.40 -24.22
N GLU A 346 -5.34 -13.49 -23.71
CA GLU A 346 -4.16 -13.77 -22.89
C GLU A 346 -4.52 -14.54 -21.62
N MET A 347 -5.75 -14.36 -21.12
CA MET A 347 -6.25 -14.97 -19.89
C MET A 347 -6.84 -16.37 -20.10
N ALA A 348 -6.85 -16.89 -21.34
CA ALA A 348 -7.34 -18.24 -21.61
C ALA A 348 -6.55 -19.28 -20.79
N GLY A 349 -7.29 -20.15 -20.09
CA GLY A 349 -6.74 -21.20 -19.23
C GLY A 349 -6.15 -20.72 -17.90
N VAL A 350 -6.15 -19.41 -17.60
CA VAL A 350 -5.63 -18.88 -16.32
C VAL A 350 -6.56 -19.30 -15.18
N GLU A 351 -5.96 -19.91 -14.16
CA GLU A 351 -6.60 -20.19 -12.88
C GLU A 351 -6.36 -19.00 -11.95
N VAL A 352 -7.43 -18.42 -11.43
CA VAL A 352 -7.42 -17.17 -10.66
C VAL A 352 -7.94 -17.41 -9.26
N ILE A 353 -7.19 -16.94 -8.27
CA ILE A 353 -7.62 -16.86 -6.88
C ILE A 353 -7.52 -15.41 -6.44
N VAL A 354 -8.60 -14.88 -5.88
CA VAL A 354 -8.64 -13.58 -5.19
C VAL A 354 -8.99 -13.83 -3.74
N VAL A 355 -8.25 -13.25 -2.80
CA VAL A 355 -8.46 -13.47 -1.36
C VAL A 355 -8.15 -12.21 -0.58
N GLY A 356 -8.98 -11.88 0.43
CA GLY A 356 -8.70 -10.75 1.30
C GLY A 356 -7.52 -11.02 2.23
N ASP A 357 -6.67 -10.01 2.46
CA ASP A 357 -5.64 -10.07 3.51
C ASP A 357 -6.28 -9.98 4.90
N HIS A 358 -7.10 -8.95 5.12
CA HIS A 358 -7.83 -8.66 6.34
C HIS A 358 -9.17 -7.95 6.05
N MET A 359 -10.06 -7.90 7.05
CA MET A 359 -11.26 -7.07 6.95
C MET A 359 -10.89 -5.58 6.94
N PRO A 360 -11.67 -4.70 6.27
CA PRO A 360 -11.38 -3.27 6.21
C PRO A 360 -11.28 -2.64 7.60
N PRO A 361 -10.23 -1.87 7.90
CA PRO A 361 -10.22 -0.95 9.03
C PRO A 361 -11.28 0.14 8.81
N LEU A 362 -12.35 0.12 9.61
CA LEU A 362 -13.48 1.04 9.50
C LEU A 362 -13.47 2.03 10.67
N MET A 363 -13.46 3.33 10.36
CA MET A 363 -13.52 4.40 11.37
C MET A 363 -14.86 5.11 11.30
N MET A 364 -15.92 4.44 11.76
CA MET A 364 -17.29 4.94 11.69
C MET A 364 -17.96 5.01 13.06
N ARG A 365 -18.92 5.92 13.21
CA ARG A 365 -19.78 6.00 14.42
C ARG A 365 -20.87 4.94 14.43
N GLU A 366 -21.24 4.44 13.26
CA GLU A 366 -22.31 3.44 13.11
C GLU A 366 -21.79 2.02 13.38
N PRO A 367 -22.61 1.13 13.96
CA PRO A 367 -22.22 -0.28 14.16
C PRO A 367 -21.87 -0.96 12.84
N ILE A 368 -20.70 -1.59 12.78
CA ILE A 368 -20.21 -2.24 11.56
C ILE A 368 -20.69 -3.70 11.42
N HIS A 369 -21.02 -4.37 12.52
CA HIS A 369 -21.36 -5.80 12.57
C HIS A 369 -22.64 -6.16 11.79
N SER A 370 -23.53 -5.20 11.54
CA SER A 370 -24.72 -5.38 10.70
C SER A 370 -24.39 -5.49 9.21
N HIS A 371 -23.21 -5.06 8.79
CA HIS A 371 -22.86 -4.89 7.38
C HIS A 371 -21.67 -5.74 6.93
N ILE A 372 -20.83 -6.18 7.86
CA ILE A 372 -19.67 -7.03 7.58
C ILE A 372 -19.59 -8.19 8.57
N HIS A 373 -19.15 -9.37 8.12
CA HIS A 373 -18.78 -10.43 9.05
C HIS A 373 -17.47 -10.08 9.75
N TRP A 374 -17.50 -10.13 11.08
CA TRP A 374 -16.35 -9.82 11.91
C TRP A 374 -15.28 -10.90 11.81
N GLN A 375 -14.01 -10.50 11.71
CA GLN A 375 -12.85 -11.41 11.64
C GLN A 375 -12.86 -12.40 10.47
N ARG A 376 -13.59 -12.08 9.38
CA ARG A 376 -13.61 -12.91 8.17
C ARG A 376 -13.07 -12.15 6.96
N VAL A 377 -12.36 -12.87 6.08
CA VAL A 377 -11.99 -12.41 4.73
C VAL A 377 -12.67 -13.28 3.69
N SER A 378 -13.00 -12.66 2.55
CA SER A 378 -13.58 -13.36 1.41
C SER A 378 -12.49 -14.00 0.56
N TRP A 379 -12.85 -15.07 -0.16
CA TRP A 379 -12.05 -15.59 -1.27
C TRP A 379 -12.94 -15.95 -2.46
N LEU A 380 -12.35 -15.93 -3.65
CA LEU A 380 -12.95 -16.28 -4.93
C LEU A 380 -11.94 -17.09 -5.73
N HIS A 381 -12.35 -18.23 -6.28
CA HIS A 381 -11.54 -19.12 -7.08
C HIS A 381 -12.27 -19.50 -8.36
N PHE A 382 -11.66 -19.25 -9.51
CA PHE A 382 -12.23 -19.61 -10.80
C PHE A 382 -11.14 -19.95 -11.80
N LYS A 383 -11.52 -20.57 -12.91
CA LYS A 383 -10.62 -20.80 -14.03
C LYS A 383 -11.28 -20.36 -15.33
N VAL A 384 -10.56 -19.56 -16.11
CA VAL A 384 -11.00 -19.11 -17.44
C VAL A 384 -10.87 -20.29 -18.41
N LYS A 385 -11.88 -20.50 -19.27
CA LYS A 385 -11.83 -21.53 -20.32
C LYS A 385 -10.64 -21.29 -21.24
N ALA A 386 -10.00 -22.38 -21.66
CA ALA A 386 -8.91 -22.38 -22.64
C ALA A 386 -9.39 -22.05 -24.06
#